data_AF-A0A246JEX7-F1
#
_entry.id   AF-A0A246JEX7-F1
#
_cell.length_a   1.000
_cell.length_b   1.000
_cell.length_c   1.000
_cell.angle_alpha   90.00
_cell.angle_beta   90.00
_cell.angle_gamma   90.00
#
_symmetry.space_group_name_H-M   'P 1'
#
loop_
_entity.id
_entity.type
_entity.pdbx_description
1 polymer ?
#
loop_
_entity_poly.entity_id
_entity_poly.type
_entity_poly.pdbx_seq_one_letter_code
_entity_poly.pdbx_strand_id
1 'polypeptide(L)'
;MTDQTKNPEIHPALADVAMIDGPSAAAACGISITSWQTLVSRGEAPQPVFRAHRCTRWLLSDVRQFLIQRAQQTAREPAQGDALLRRAKMASLAAAAKRAEGGTQ
;
A
#
# COMPACT_ATOMS: atom_id res chain seq x y z
N MET A 1 13.07 9.54 20.66
CA MET A 1 13.94 10.09 19.60
C MET A 1 14.07 9.02 18.52
N THR A 2 13.05 8.87 17.67
CA THR A 2 13.07 7.85 16.61
C THR A 2 13.73 8.48 15.41
N ASP A 3 14.93 7.99 15.10
CA ASP A 3 15.63 8.24 13.84
C ASP A 3 14.63 7.95 12.70
N GLN A 4 14.14 9.01 12.06
CA GLN A 4 13.30 8.91 10.88
C GLN A 4 14.12 8.13 9.87
N THR A 5 13.64 6.92 9.55
CA THR A 5 14.23 6.00 8.60
C THR A 5 14.60 6.77 7.34
N LYS A 6 15.89 7.09 7.18
CA LYS A 6 16.44 7.62 5.93
C LYS A 6 16.15 6.54 4.89
N ASN A 7 15.14 6.78 4.05
CA ASN A 7 14.92 5.95 2.88
C ASN A 7 16.18 6.10 2.02
N PRO A 8 17.00 5.05 1.85
CA PRO A 8 18.23 5.19 1.11
C PRO A 8 17.88 5.56 -0.33
N GLU A 9 18.53 6.57 -0.88
CA GLU A 9 18.42 6.86 -2.31
C GLU A 9 18.98 5.66 -3.08
N ILE A 10 18.09 4.93 -3.74
CA ILE A 10 18.47 3.74 -4.52
C ILE A 10 18.99 4.22 -5.87
N HIS A 11 20.27 3.96 -6.14
CA HIS A 11 20.88 4.26 -7.43
C HIS A 11 20.15 3.52 -8.57
N PRO A 12 19.83 4.16 -9.70
CA PRO A 12 19.02 3.55 -10.77
C PRO A 12 19.54 2.20 -11.28
N ALA A 13 20.87 2.06 -11.39
CA ALA A 13 21.50 0.81 -11.84
C ALA A 13 21.30 -0.38 -10.88
N LEU A 14 20.89 -0.12 -9.63
CA LEU A 14 20.63 -1.16 -8.63
C LEU A 14 19.14 -1.37 -8.39
N ALA A 15 18.25 -0.62 -9.05
CA ALA A 15 16.82 -0.68 -8.79
C ALA A 15 16.22 -2.09 -8.98
N ASP A 16 16.79 -2.87 -9.90
CA ASP A 16 16.30 -4.23 -10.21
C ASP A 16 16.65 -5.26 -9.13
N VAL A 17 17.72 -5.01 -8.36
CA VAL A 17 18.23 -5.90 -7.30
C VAL A 17 18.03 -5.32 -5.90
N ALA A 18 17.59 -4.07 -5.79
CA ALA A 18 17.41 -3.39 -4.52
C ALA A 18 16.30 -4.07 -3.70
N MET A 19 16.61 -4.33 -2.43
CA MET A 19 15.68 -4.93 -1.49
C MET A 19 15.12 -3.87 -0.55
N ILE A 20 13.79 -3.85 -0.41
CA ILE A 20 13.06 -2.92 0.47
C ILE A 20 12.38 -3.67 1.61
N ASP A 21 12.15 -2.98 2.73
CA ASP A 21 11.45 -3.52 3.88
C ASP A 21 9.92 -3.43 3.76
N GLY A 22 9.22 -4.10 4.66
CA GLY A 22 7.75 -4.13 4.67
C GLY A 22 7.13 -2.73 4.74
N PRO A 23 7.56 -1.86 5.67
CA PRO A 23 7.09 -0.47 5.71
C PRO A 23 7.30 0.30 4.40
N SER A 24 8.46 0.17 3.75
CA SER A 24 8.71 0.84 2.46
C SER A 24 7.84 0.28 1.34
N ALA A 25 7.62 -1.05 1.29
CA ALA A 25 6.72 -1.65 0.30
C ALA A 25 5.27 -1.20 0.50
N ALA A 26 4.79 -1.12 1.75
CA ALA A 26 3.47 -0.60 2.08
C ALA A 26 3.32 0.89 1.72
N ALA A 27 4.34 1.70 2.03
CA ALA A 27 4.38 3.12 1.68
C ALA A 27 4.37 3.34 0.17
N ALA A 28 5.14 2.56 -0.60
CA ALA A 28 5.13 2.61 -2.07
C ALA A 28 3.73 2.31 -2.65
N CYS A 29 2.96 1.45 -1.98
CA CYS A 29 1.58 1.14 -2.35
C CYS A 29 0.54 2.12 -1.80
N GLY A 30 0.93 3.08 -0.95
CA GLY A 30 0.03 4.03 -0.30
C GLY A 30 -0.96 3.37 0.68
N ILE A 31 -0.59 2.25 1.31
CA ILE A 31 -1.46 1.50 2.23
C ILE A 31 -0.78 1.25 3.58
N SER A 32 -1.57 0.81 4.58
CA SER A 32 -1.02 0.41 5.87
C SER A 32 -0.17 -0.86 5.76
N ILE A 33 0.77 -1.04 6.70
CA ILE A 33 1.59 -2.26 6.77
C ILE A 33 0.74 -3.52 6.97
N THR A 34 -0.34 -3.45 7.75
CA THR A 34 -1.27 -4.56 7.98
C THR A 34 -2.01 -4.93 6.69
N SER A 35 -2.45 -3.94 5.92
CA SER A 35 -3.06 -4.16 4.61
C SER A 35 -2.08 -4.81 3.64
N TRP A 36 -0.84 -4.33 3.59
CA TRP A 36 0.22 -4.94 2.78
C TRP A 36 0.45 -6.41 3.16
N GLN A 37 0.63 -6.71 4.46
CA GLN A 37 0.81 -8.08 4.95
C GLN A 37 -0.39 -8.97 4.63
N THR A 38 -1.61 -8.43 4.68
CA THR A 38 -2.82 -9.15 4.28
C THR A 38 -2.77 -9.55 2.80
N LEU A 39 -2.42 -8.62 1.90
CA LEU A 39 -2.27 -8.92 0.47
C LEU A 39 -1.20 -9.98 0.23
N VAL A 40 -0.06 -9.88 0.94
CA VAL A 40 1.02 -10.88 0.85
C VAL A 40 0.53 -12.25 1.33
N SER A 41 -0.21 -12.32 2.44
CA SER A 41 -0.74 -13.60 2.96
C SER A 41 -1.75 -14.27 2.03
N ARG A 42 -2.49 -13.46 1.25
CA ARG A 42 -3.48 -13.93 0.26
C ARG A 42 -2.85 -14.30 -1.08
N GLY A 43 -1.56 -14.04 -1.27
CA GLY A 43 -0.89 -14.22 -2.56
C GLY A 43 -1.26 -13.18 -3.61
N GLU A 44 -1.90 -12.07 -3.21
CA GLU A 44 -2.28 -10.98 -4.11
C GLU A 44 -1.14 -9.98 -4.34
N ALA A 45 -0.21 -9.88 -3.39
CA ALA A 45 1.02 -9.10 -3.48
C ALA A 45 2.25 -10.03 -3.64
N PRO A 46 3.38 -9.51 -4.16
CA PRO A 46 4.60 -10.30 -4.32
C PRO A 46 5.06 -10.89 -2.99
N GLN A 47 5.53 -12.14 -3.05
CA GLN A 47 6.12 -12.79 -1.89
C GLN A 47 7.52 -12.20 -1.63
N PRO A 48 7.90 -12.03 -0.36
CA PRO A 48 9.24 -11.56 -0.02
C PRO A 48 10.28 -12.59 -0.43
N VAL A 49 11.39 -12.11 -0.97
CA VAL A 49 12.55 -12.93 -1.37
C VAL A 49 13.34 -13.39 -0.14
N PHE A 50 13.23 -12.67 0.98
CA PHE A 50 13.89 -13.04 2.24
C PHE A 50 12.95 -12.86 3.44
N ARG A 51 12.90 -13.88 4.30
CA ARG A 51 12.15 -13.89 5.57
C ARG A 51 13.03 -14.35 6.72
N ALA A 52 13.27 -13.47 7.69
CA ALA A 52 13.85 -13.78 8.99
C ALA A 52 13.11 -13.04 10.11
N HIS A 53 13.41 -13.36 11.38
CA HIS A 53 12.79 -12.68 12.52
C HIS A 53 13.02 -11.16 12.44
N ARG A 54 11.92 -10.40 12.33
CA ARG A 54 11.90 -8.92 12.16
C ARG A 54 12.56 -8.39 10.88
N CYS A 55 13.05 -9.26 9.99
CA CYS A 55 13.71 -8.87 8.75
C CYS A 55 13.03 -9.58 7.58
N THR A 56 11.99 -8.97 7.04
CA THR A 56 11.36 -9.40 5.78
C THR A 56 11.68 -8.38 4.70
N ARG A 57 12.04 -8.87 3.51
CA ARG A 57 12.49 -8.04 2.40
C ARG A 57 11.88 -8.48 1.07
N TRP A 58 11.55 -7.50 0.25
CA TRP A 58 11.03 -7.65 -1.10
C TRP A 58 11.98 -7.03 -2.11
N LEU A 59 12.01 -7.56 -3.32
CA LEU A 59 12.64 -6.85 -4.43
C LEU A 59 11.80 -5.65 -4.82
N LEU A 60 12.46 -4.51 -5.04
CA LEU A 60 11.82 -3.28 -5.49
C LEU A 60 11.18 -3.48 -6.89
N SER A 61 11.86 -4.23 -7.75
CA SER A 61 11.37 -4.59 -9.10
C SER A 61 10.03 -5.33 -9.06
N ASP A 62 9.88 -6.32 -8.17
CA ASP A 62 8.63 -7.06 -8.00
C ASP A 62 7.49 -6.17 -7.50
N VAL A 63 7.76 -5.29 -6.52
CA VAL A 63 6.77 -4.34 -6.00
C VAL A 63 6.35 -3.35 -7.08
N ARG A 64 7.29 -2.86 -7.87
CA ARG A 64 7.01 -1.99 -9.03
C ARG A 64 6.15 -2.72 -10.07
N GLN A 65 6.51 -3.95 -10.42
CA GLN A 65 5.75 -4.76 -11.38
C GLN A 65 4.31 -4.99 -10.91
N PHE A 66 4.13 -5.31 -9.63
CA PHE A 66 2.82 -5.43 -9.01
C PHE A 66 1.98 -4.15 -9.18
N LEU A 67 2.55 -2.97 -8.92
CA LEU A 67 1.84 -1.70 -9.08
C LEU A 67 1.45 -1.44 -10.54
N ILE A 68 2.32 -1.76 -11.50
CA ILE A 68 2.02 -1.63 -12.94
C ILE A 68 0.86 -2.56 -13.32
N GLN A 69 0.90 -3.82 -12.89
CA GLN A 69 -0.17 -4.79 -13.17
C GLN A 69 -1.51 -4.35 -12.56
N ARG A 70 -1.49 -3.84 -11.32
CA ARG A 70 -2.69 -3.35 -10.64
C ARG A 70 -3.28 -2.11 -11.32
N ALA A 71 -2.43 -1.20 -11.80
CA ALA A 71 -2.87 -0.04 -12.58
C ALA A 71 -3.54 -0.48 -13.89
N GLN A 72 -2.97 -1.47 -14.58
CA GLN A 72 -3.55 -2.04 -15.80
C GLN A 72 -4.89 -2.74 -15.56
N GLN A 73 -5.03 -3.49 -14.45
CA GLN A 73 -6.31 -4.09 -14.05
C GLN A 73 -7.39 -3.03 -13.81
N THR A 74 -7.03 -1.96 -13.09
CA THR A 74 -7.96 -0.84 -12.83
C THR A 74 -8.41 -0.16 -14.12
N ALA A 75 -7.51 0.00 -15.09
CA ALA A 75 -7.83 0.57 -16.40
C ALA A 75 -8.81 -0.30 -17.22
N ARG A 76 -8.84 -1.63 -16.97
CA ARG A 76 -9.78 -2.55 -17.64
C ARG A 76 -11.17 -2.54 -17.00
N GLU A 77 -11.26 -2.21 -15.72
CA GLU A 77 -12.52 -2.23 -14.95
C GLU A 77 -12.83 -0.89 -14.25
N PRO A 78 -12.89 0.24 -14.98
CA PRO A 78 -13.04 1.57 -14.38
C PRO A 78 -14.34 1.73 -13.59
N ALA A 79 -15.42 1.04 -14.01
CA ALA A 79 -16.74 1.13 -13.38
C ALA A 79 -16.75 0.64 -11.92
N GLN A 80 -15.93 -0.34 -11.55
CA GLN A 80 -15.85 -0.82 -10.15
C GLN A 80 -15.16 0.21 -9.26
N GLY A 81 -14.12 0.88 -9.76
CA GLY A 81 -13.40 1.94 -9.03
C GLY A 81 -14.31 3.10 -8.68
N ASP A 82 -15.08 3.60 -9.64
CA ASP A 82 -15.99 4.72 -9.44
C ASP A 82 -17.12 4.40 -8.45
N ALA A 83 -17.66 3.18 -8.51
CA ALA A 83 -18.69 2.72 -7.59
C ALA A 83 -18.16 2.64 -6.14
N LEU A 84 -16.94 2.15 -5.95
CA LEU A 84 -16.29 2.09 -4.64
C LEU A 84 -16.01 3.49 -4.08
N LEU A 85 -15.46 4.40 -4.91
CA LEU A 85 -15.21 5.79 -4.52
C LEU A 85 -16.49 6.51 -4.12
N ARG A 86 -17.59 6.29 -4.86
CA ARG A 86 -18.90 6.86 -4.52
C ARG A 86 -19.38 6.36 -3.15
N ARG A 87 -19.31 5.05 -2.89
CA ARG A 87 -19.68 4.47 -1.59
C ARG A 87 -18.83 5.03 -0.45
N ALA A 88 -17.52 5.14 -0.65
CA ALA A 88 -16.60 5.70 0.34
C ALA A 88 -16.92 7.18 0.64
N LYS A 89 -17.20 7.99 -0.38
CA LYS A 89 -17.64 9.39 -0.19
C LYS A 89 -18.92 9.47 0.63
N MET A 90 -19.93 8.65 0.30
CA MET A 90 -21.19 8.63 1.04
C MET A 90 -21.01 8.22 2.50
N ALA A 91 -20.17 7.22 2.78
CA ALA A 91 -19.85 6.80 4.14
C ALA A 91 -19.11 7.90 4.93
N SER A 92 -18.18 8.62 4.30
CA SER A 92 -17.45 9.73 4.93
C SER A 92 -18.38 10.90 5.28
N LEU A 93 -19.29 11.27 4.37
CA LEU A 93 -20.30 12.30 4.62
C LEU A 93 -21.23 11.92 5.77
N ALA A 94 -21.70 10.66 5.81
CA ALA A 94 -22.52 10.16 6.91
C ALA A 94 -21.77 10.20 8.25
N ALA A 95 -20.48 9.85 8.27
CA ALA A 95 -19.65 9.95 9.47
C ALA A 95 -19.43 11.42 9.90
N ALA A 96 -19.29 12.35 8.95
CA ALA A 96 -19.19 13.77 9.25
C ALA A 96 -20.47 14.34 9.85
N ALA A 97 -21.64 13.97 9.33
CA ALA A 97 -22.95 14.36 9.89
C ALA A 97 -23.10 13.88 11.34
N LYS A 98 -22.78 12.61 11.63
CA LYS A 98 -22.80 12.06 13.00
C LYS A 98 -21.85 12.78 13.95
N ARG A 99 -20.68 13.23 13.49
CA ARG A 99 -19.75 14.03 14.31
C ARG A 99 -20.29 15.42 14.63
N ALA A 100 -21.00 16.06 13.69
CA ALA A 100 -21.63 17.36 13.91
C ALA A 100 -22.79 17.26 14.91
N GLU A 101 -23.60 16.20 14.82
CA GLU A 101 -24.70 15.93 15.75
C GLU A 101 -24.19 15.63 17.17
N GLY A 102 -23.10 14.86 17.30
CA GLY A 102 -22.48 14.51 18.58
C GLY A 102 -21.63 15.62 19.23
N GLY A 103 -21.44 16.77 18.57
CA GLY A 103 -20.69 17.92 19.09
C GLY A 103 -21.54 18.94 19.86
N THR A 104 -22.83 18.67 20.07
CA THR A 104 -23.78 19.58 20.75
C THR A 104 -24.22 19.06 22.13
N GLN A 105 -23.36 18.31 22.82
CA GLN A 105 -23.56 17.91 24.23
C GLN A 105 -22.33 18.21 25.07
#